data_AF-A0A7V9G004-F1
#
_entry.id   AF-A0A7V9G004-F1
#
_cell.length_a   1.000
_cell.length_b   1.000
_cell.length_c   1.000
_cell.angle_alpha   90.00
_cell.angle_beta   90.00
_cell.angle_gamma   90.00
#
_symmetry.space_group_name_H-M   'P 1'
#
loop_
_entity.id
_entity.type
_entity.pdbx_description
1 polymer ?
#
loop_
_entity_poly.entity_id
_entity_poly.type
_entity_poly.pdbx_seq_one_letter_code
_entity_poly.pdbx_strand_id
1 'polypeptide(L)'
;AELQFRLAWHGFPSGRLDGAFGPRTRAALRRFQRWARLTADARAGPRTLAALRRPPASSPRSLGWPVSLPASDRFGPRGARFHAGIDFPGPAGAPVVAAAAGLVVYAQEHPLGYGLLVTIDHGDGLRTRYAHLSHASVTVGMRVAAGTQIGFVGSTGASTGPHLHFEVRWRGAAIDPLGALRR
;
A
#
# COMPACT_ATOMS: atom_id res chain seq x y z
N ALA A 1 -11.03 -17.47 -9.87
CA ALA A 1 -10.42 -16.30 -9.19
C ALA A 1 -8.89 -16.17 -9.39
N GLU A 2 -8.19 -17.20 -9.88
CA GLU A 2 -6.72 -17.23 -9.95
C GLU A 2 -6.05 -15.97 -10.51
N LEU A 3 -6.54 -15.44 -11.64
CA LEU A 3 -5.98 -14.21 -12.23
C LEU A 3 -6.07 -13.01 -11.29
N GLN A 4 -7.20 -12.80 -10.61
CA GLN A 4 -7.38 -11.71 -9.67
C GLN A 4 -6.46 -11.88 -8.45
N PHE A 5 -6.30 -13.12 -7.96
CA PHE A 5 -5.35 -13.42 -6.88
C PHE A 5 -3.91 -13.06 -7.27
N ARG A 6 -3.46 -13.50 -8.45
CA ARG A 6 -2.11 -13.17 -8.94
C ARG A 6 -1.92 -11.67 -9.10
N LEU A 7 -2.89 -10.97 -9.69
CA LEU A 7 -2.84 -9.52 -9.82
C LEU A 7 -2.73 -8.84 -8.45
N ALA A 8 -3.49 -9.29 -7.46
CA ALA A 8 -3.46 -8.75 -6.11
C ALA A 8 -2.10 -8.96 -5.42
N TRP A 9 -1.52 -10.16 -5.53
CA TRP A 9 -0.16 -10.44 -5.04
C TRP A 9 0.91 -9.58 -5.71
N HIS A 10 0.72 -9.22 -6.98
CA HIS A 10 1.58 -8.27 -7.70
C HIS A 10 1.26 -6.79 -7.40
N GLY A 11 0.40 -6.52 -6.41
CA GLY A 11 0.09 -5.15 -5.97
C GLY A 11 -1.04 -4.47 -6.71
N PHE A 12 -1.84 -5.21 -7.49
CA PHE A 12 -2.93 -4.71 -8.31
C PHE A 12 -4.26 -5.41 -7.97
N PRO A 13 -4.79 -5.27 -6.74
CA PRO A 13 -6.09 -5.85 -6.41
C PRO A 13 -7.19 -5.26 -7.31
N SER A 14 -8.17 -6.11 -7.65
CA SER A 14 -9.32 -5.76 -8.51
C SER A 14 -10.64 -5.64 -7.74
N GLY A 15 -10.57 -5.43 -6.42
CA GLY A 15 -11.73 -5.48 -5.52
C GLY A 15 -11.98 -6.90 -5.00
N ARG A 16 -13.23 -7.35 -5.03
CA ARG A 16 -13.59 -8.71 -4.60
C ARG A 16 -12.97 -9.75 -5.54
N LEU A 17 -12.39 -10.79 -4.96
CA LEU A 17 -11.77 -11.93 -5.66
C LEU A 17 -12.84 -12.99 -5.94
N ASP A 18 -13.74 -12.67 -6.87
CA ASP A 18 -14.93 -13.46 -7.22
C ASP A 18 -14.76 -14.32 -8.49
N GLY A 19 -13.62 -14.22 -9.17
CA GLY A 19 -13.36 -14.86 -10.46
C GLY A 19 -13.89 -14.11 -11.67
N ALA A 20 -14.61 -13.01 -11.50
CA ALA A 20 -15.20 -12.29 -12.61
C ALA A 20 -14.14 -11.52 -13.42
N PHE A 21 -14.13 -11.73 -14.73
CA PHE A 21 -13.32 -10.94 -15.65
C PHE A 21 -14.07 -9.67 -16.08
N GLY A 22 -14.36 -8.81 -15.11
CA GLY A 22 -15.09 -7.55 -15.28
C GLY A 22 -14.20 -6.32 -15.49
N PRO A 23 -14.78 -5.10 -15.50
CA PRO A 23 -14.06 -3.84 -15.68
C PRO A 23 -12.92 -3.63 -14.67
N ARG A 24 -13.13 -4.00 -13.39
CA ARG A 24 -12.10 -3.87 -12.35
C ARG A 24 -10.91 -4.79 -12.60
N THR A 25 -11.16 -6.05 -13.00
CA THR A 25 -10.11 -7.01 -13.35
C THR A 25 -9.34 -6.55 -14.59
N ARG A 26 -10.04 -6.05 -15.63
CA ARG A 26 -9.40 -5.46 -16.82
C ARG A 26 -8.53 -4.26 -16.45
N ALA A 27 -9.01 -3.36 -15.60
CA ALA A 27 -8.25 -2.20 -15.15
C ALA A 27 -6.99 -2.60 -14.35
N ALA A 28 -7.12 -3.57 -13.43
CA ALA A 28 -5.98 -4.13 -12.69
C ALA A 28 -4.94 -4.74 -13.62
N LEU A 29 -5.39 -5.52 -14.62
CA LEU A 29 -4.52 -6.14 -15.61
C LEU A 29 -3.75 -5.09 -16.43
N ARG A 30 -4.38 -4.01 -16.89
CA ARG A 30 -3.68 -2.92 -17.59
C ARG A 30 -2.63 -2.23 -16.71
N ARG A 31 -2.93 -2.02 -15.42
CA ARG A 31 -1.96 -1.43 -14.48
C ARG A 31 -0.75 -2.35 -14.29
N PHE A 32 -0.99 -3.65 -14.10
CA PHE A 32 0.06 -4.65 -14.03
C PHE A 32 0.91 -4.68 -15.30
N GLN A 33 0.28 -4.72 -16.48
CA GLN A 33 0.98 -4.73 -17.76
C GLN A 33 1.88 -3.50 -17.92
N ARG A 34 1.39 -2.29 -17.61
CA ARG A 34 2.22 -1.07 -17.63
C ARG A 34 3.39 -1.15 -16.67
N TRP A 35 3.15 -1.62 -15.44
CA TRP A 35 4.21 -1.79 -14.44
C TRP A 35 5.30 -2.75 -14.92
N ALA A 36 4.88 -3.87 -15.51
CA ALA A 36 5.71 -4.92 -16.09
C ALA A 36 6.32 -4.53 -17.46
N ARG A 37 6.07 -3.32 -17.96
CA ARG A 37 6.52 -2.83 -19.29
C ARG A 37 6.05 -3.71 -20.45
N LEU A 38 4.82 -4.19 -20.36
CA LEU A 38 4.10 -4.94 -21.39
C LEU A 38 3.03 -4.07 -22.06
N THR A 39 2.57 -4.50 -23.23
CA THR A 39 1.39 -3.92 -23.89
C THR A 39 0.18 -3.99 -22.96
N ALA A 40 -0.41 -2.84 -22.65
CA ALA A 40 -1.51 -2.72 -21.69
C ALA A 40 -2.89 -2.92 -22.35
N ASP A 41 -3.12 -4.09 -22.92
CA ASP A 41 -4.31 -4.45 -23.73
C ASP A 41 -5.47 -5.07 -22.91
N ALA A 42 -5.28 -5.29 -21.61
CA ALA A 42 -6.20 -6.03 -20.74
C ALA A 42 -6.45 -7.49 -21.17
N ARG A 43 -5.52 -8.12 -21.87
CA ARG A 43 -5.56 -9.55 -22.19
C ARG A 43 -4.51 -10.31 -21.39
N ALA A 44 -4.92 -11.39 -20.75
CA ALA A 44 -4.02 -12.28 -20.04
C ALA A 44 -3.36 -13.27 -21.01
N GLY A 45 -2.67 -12.74 -22.04
CA GLY A 45 -1.93 -13.56 -23.02
C GLY A 45 -0.65 -14.17 -22.43
N PRO A 46 0.08 -14.99 -23.20
CA PRO A 46 1.23 -15.76 -22.70
C PRO A 46 2.30 -14.91 -21.99
N ARG A 47 2.64 -13.73 -22.51
CA ARG A 47 3.61 -12.81 -21.88
C ARG A 47 3.12 -12.27 -20.54
N THR A 48 1.85 -11.89 -20.45
CA THR A 48 1.22 -11.41 -19.20
C THR A 48 1.19 -12.53 -18.16
N LEU A 49 0.79 -13.74 -18.55
CA LEU A 49 0.75 -14.91 -17.66
C LEU A 49 2.14 -15.31 -17.19
N ALA A 50 3.15 -15.29 -18.07
CA ALA A 50 4.54 -15.54 -17.69
C ALA A 50 5.05 -14.52 -16.66
N ALA A 51 4.75 -13.23 -16.85
CA ALA A 51 5.10 -12.19 -15.88
C ALA A 51 4.41 -12.41 -14.52
N LEU A 52 3.13 -12.78 -14.50
CA LEU A 52 2.38 -13.09 -13.28
C LEU A 52 2.83 -14.36 -12.56
N ARG A 53 3.64 -15.22 -13.19
CA ARG A 53 4.26 -16.39 -12.55
C ARG A 53 5.54 -16.07 -11.79
N ARG A 54 6.16 -14.91 -12.05
CA ARG A 54 7.34 -14.46 -11.31
C ARG A 54 6.95 -14.07 -9.88
N PRO A 55 7.88 -14.15 -8.91
CA PRO A 55 7.66 -13.60 -7.58
C PRO A 55 7.26 -12.12 -7.64
N PRO A 56 6.38 -11.66 -6.72
CA PRO A 56 6.10 -10.24 -6.56
C PRO A 56 7.37 -9.43 -6.27
N ALA A 57 7.35 -8.15 -6.65
CA ALA A 57 8.45 -7.25 -6.35
C ALA A 57 8.56 -6.97 -4.85
N SER A 58 9.80 -6.85 -4.38
CA SER A 58 10.14 -6.30 -3.07
C SER A 58 10.48 -4.81 -3.16
N SER A 59 10.58 -4.16 -2.00
CA SER A 59 10.98 -2.75 -1.94
C SER A 59 12.41 -2.58 -2.46
N PRO A 60 12.69 -1.56 -3.28
CA PRO A 60 14.04 -1.29 -3.79
C PRO A 60 15.01 -0.77 -2.72
N ARG A 61 14.52 -0.44 -1.52
CA ARG A 61 15.32 0.01 -0.38
C ARG A 61 14.70 -0.39 0.95
N SER A 62 15.53 -0.42 1.98
CA SER A 62 15.09 -0.57 3.36
C SER A 62 14.33 0.66 3.85
N LEU A 63 13.38 0.42 4.75
CA LEU A 63 12.52 1.41 5.39
C LEU A 63 12.58 1.21 6.92
N GLY A 64 12.47 2.30 7.67
CA GLY A 64 12.29 2.26 9.12
C GLY A 64 10.87 1.88 9.52
N TRP A 65 10.71 1.41 10.75
CA TRP A 65 9.38 1.13 11.31
C TRP A 65 8.59 2.44 11.46
N PRO A 66 7.34 2.50 10.97
CA PRO A 66 6.54 3.72 11.00
C PRO A 66 5.92 3.99 12.38
N VAL A 67 5.93 2.99 13.27
CA VAL A 67 5.39 3.07 14.62
C VAL A 67 6.06 2.03 15.51
N SER A 68 6.19 2.33 16.81
CA SER A 68 6.74 1.43 17.83
C SER A 68 5.69 0.45 18.36
N LEU A 69 5.00 -0.25 17.45
CA LEU A 69 3.96 -1.25 17.76
C LEU A 69 4.23 -2.53 16.95
N PRO A 70 3.82 -3.71 17.45
CA PRO A 70 3.91 -4.95 16.68
C PRO A 70 2.95 -4.92 15.48
N ALA A 71 3.41 -5.45 14.34
CA ALA A 71 2.52 -5.69 13.20
C ALA A 71 1.62 -6.91 13.50
N SER A 72 0.32 -6.80 13.20
CA SER A 72 -0.62 -7.93 13.33
C SER A 72 -1.10 -8.42 11.96
N ASP A 73 -1.84 -7.57 11.25
CA ASP A 73 -2.51 -7.93 10.01
C ASP A 73 -1.57 -7.75 8.83
N ARG A 74 -1.16 -8.87 8.23
CA ARG A 74 -0.17 -8.88 7.15
C ARG A 74 -0.78 -8.60 5.77
N PHE A 75 0.08 -8.19 4.85
CA PHE A 75 -0.19 -8.09 3.42
C PHE A 75 -0.66 -9.43 2.88
N GLY A 76 -1.69 -9.43 2.02
CA GLY A 76 -2.17 -10.65 1.38
C GLY A 76 -3.68 -10.86 1.45
N PRO A 77 -4.16 -12.07 1.09
CA PRO A 77 -5.57 -12.40 1.05
C PRO A 77 -6.30 -12.24 2.40
N ARG A 78 -7.57 -11.84 2.32
CA ARG A 78 -8.55 -11.78 3.43
C ARG A 78 -9.89 -12.29 2.92
N GLY A 79 -10.04 -13.62 2.91
CA GLY A 79 -11.15 -14.27 2.22
C GLY A 79 -11.22 -13.85 0.75
N ALA A 80 -12.32 -13.23 0.35
CA ALA A 80 -12.51 -12.69 -1.01
C ALA A 80 -11.98 -11.26 -1.21
N ARG A 81 -11.22 -10.70 -0.26
CA ARG A 81 -10.54 -9.40 -0.36
C ARG A 81 -9.03 -9.58 -0.30
N PHE A 82 -8.30 -8.49 -0.49
CA PHE A 82 -6.84 -8.46 -0.39
C PHE A 82 -6.40 -7.24 0.41
N HIS A 83 -5.56 -7.47 1.41
CA HIS A 83 -4.96 -6.44 2.24
C HIS A 83 -3.67 -5.92 1.58
N ALA A 84 -3.66 -4.65 1.17
CA ALA A 84 -2.59 -4.05 0.37
C ALA A 84 -1.47 -3.40 1.22
N GLY A 85 -1.48 -3.63 2.52
CA GLY A 85 -0.50 -3.12 3.47
C GLY A 85 -0.33 -4.07 4.65
N ILE A 86 0.17 -3.53 5.76
CA ILE A 86 0.16 -4.17 7.07
C ILE A 86 -0.47 -3.25 8.10
N ASP A 87 -1.11 -3.83 9.12
CA ASP A 87 -1.70 -3.06 10.21
C ASP A 87 -0.91 -3.21 11.51
N PHE A 88 -0.84 -2.11 12.24
CA PHE A 88 -0.23 -2.00 13.56
C PHE A 88 -1.30 -1.57 14.57
N PRO A 89 -1.94 -2.52 15.27
CA PRO A 89 -2.94 -2.21 16.28
C PRO A 89 -2.27 -1.54 17.48
N GLY A 90 -2.91 -0.52 18.02
CA GLY A 90 -2.40 0.18 19.21
C GLY A 90 -3.24 1.40 19.58
N PRO A 91 -2.92 2.05 20.70
CA PRO A 91 -3.74 3.12 21.23
C PRO A 91 -3.83 4.30 20.25
N ALA A 92 -5.02 4.90 20.17
CA ALA A 92 -5.18 6.18 19.49
C ALA A 92 -4.23 7.22 20.11
N GLY A 93 -3.62 8.06 19.27
CA GLY A 93 -2.62 9.03 19.70
C GLY A 93 -1.18 8.50 19.72
N ALA A 94 -0.92 7.21 19.44
CA ALA A 94 0.46 6.72 19.32
C ALA A 94 1.18 7.44 18.15
N PRO A 95 2.44 7.91 18.33
CA PRO A 95 3.17 8.62 17.29
C PRO A 95 3.43 7.77 16.04
N VAL A 96 3.18 8.34 14.87
CA VAL A 96 3.50 7.76 13.57
C VAL A 96 4.62 8.57 12.92
N VAL A 97 5.65 7.90 12.43
CA VAL A 97 6.84 8.51 11.84
C VAL A 97 7.02 8.14 10.38
N ALA A 98 7.71 9.00 9.63
CA ALA A 98 8.12 8.74 8.26
C ALA A 98 9.12 7.57 8.22
N ALA A 99 8.81 6.55 7.43
CA ALA A 99 9.61 5.34 7.29
C ALA A 99 10.89 5.57 6.48
N ALA A 100 10.95 6.67 5.74
CA ALA A 100 12.10 7.12 4.98
C ALA A 100 11.99 8.63 4.73
N ALA A 101 13.11 9.28 4.44
CA ALA A 101 13.10 10.66 3.99
C ALA A 101 12.35 10.81 2.66
N GLY A 102 11.63 11.92 2.47
CA GLY A 102 10.83 12.13 1.27
C GLY A 102 10.03 13.42 1.26
N LEU A 103 9.17 13.55 0.26
CA LEU A 103 8.24 14.66 0.06
C LEU A 103 6.82 14.20 0.40
N VAL A 104 6.13 14.92 1.26
CA VAL A 104 4.70 14.68 1.52
C VAL A 104 3.91 15.08 0.28
N VAL A 105 3.25 14.11 -0.36
CA VAL A 105 2.47 14.31 -1.59
C VAL A 105 0.96 14.18 -1.36
N TYR A 106 0.55 13.76 -0.16
CA TYR A 106 -0.85 13.71 0.27
C TYR A 106 -0.91 13.79 1.80
N ALA A 107 -1.82 14.58 2.36
CA ALA A 107 -2.02 14.72 3.81
C ALA A 107 -3.43 15.27 4.11
N GLN A 108 -4.46 14.45 3.90
CA GLN A 108 -5.86 14.85 4.09
C GLN A 108 -6.78 13.62 4.21
N GLU A 109 -8.06 13.82 4.48
CA GLU A 109 -9.07 12.76 4.40
C GLU A 109 -9.08 12.13 3.01
N HIS A 110 -9.15 10.82 2.95
CA HIS A 110 -9.16 10.06 1.71
C HIS A 110 -10.38 9.13 1.68
N PRO A 111 -11.10 9.08 0.53
CA PRO A 111 -12.22 8.17 0.37
C PRO A 111 -11.75 6.71 0.35
N LEU A 112 -12.64 5.78 -0.01
CA LEU A 112 -12.29 4.36 -0.20
C LEU A 112 -11.77 3.66 1.08
N GLY A 113 -12.08 4.21 2.25
CA GLY A 113 -11.83 3.59 3.53
C GLY A 113 -10.51 3.95 4.21
N TYR A 114 -9.60 4.69 3.57
CA TYR A 114 -8.32 5.07 4.20
C TYR A 114 -8.46 6.08 5.35
N GLY A 115 -9.52 6.89 5.37
CA GLY A 115 -9.66 7.97 6.35
C GLY A 115 -8.56 9.02 6.16
N LEU A 116 -8.09 9.61 7.26
CA LEU A 116 -6.97 10.54 7.21
C LEU A 116 -5.70 9.81 6.78
N LEU A 117 -5.20 10.20 5.62
CA LEU A 117 -4.08 9.56 4.94
C LEU A 117 -2.94 10.54 4.77
N VAL A 118 -1.73 10.10 5.12
CA VAL A 118 -0.48 10.71 4.67
C VAL A 118 0.18 9.81 3.63
N THR A 119 0.65 10.38 2.52
CA THR A 119 1.50 9.68 1.53
C THR A 119 2.80 10.44 1.35
N ILE A 120 3.92 9.72 1.45
CA ILE A 120 5.26 10.28 1.25
C ILE A 120 5.86 9.67 -0.01
N ASP A 121 6.40 10.52 -0.89
CA ASP A 121 7.20 10.13 -2.05
C ASP A 121 8.69 10.13 -1.69
N HIS A 122 9.33 8.99 -1.88
CA HIS A 122 10.73 8.76 -1.54
C HIS A 122 11.65 8.80 -2.76
N GLY A 123 11.12 9.13 -3.95
CA GLY A 123 11.84 9.03 -5.22
C GLY A 123 11.71 7.64 -5.85
N ASP A 124 12.13 7.51 -7.11
CA ASP A 124 12.17 6.26 -7.89
C ASP A 124 10.82 5.49 -7.95
N GLY A 125 9.72 6.22 -7.77
CA GLY A 125 8.37 5.68 -7.73
C GLY A 125 8.04 4.91 -6.44
N LEU A 126 8.88 4.98 -5.40
CA LEU A 126 8.61 4.41 -4.08
C LEU A 126 7.81 5.41 -3.23
N ARG A 127 6.69 4.95 -2.69
CA ARG A 127 5.84 5.71 -1.78
C ARG A 127 5.43 4.89 -0.59
N THR A 128 5.28 5.54 0.56
CA THR A 128 4.62 4.96 1.73
C THR A 128 3.30 5.67 1.99
N ARG A 129 2.36 4.93 2.58
CA ARG A 129 1.04 5.42 2.99
C ARG A 129 0.77 5.10 4.44
N TYR A 130 0.21 6.06 5.14
CA TYR A 130 -0.11 6.01 6.57
C TYR A 130 -1.57 6.41 6.73
N ALA A 131 -2.43 5.43 6.98
CA ALA A 131 -3.88 5.60 6.96
C ALA A 131 -4.50 5.39 8.35
N HIS A 132 -5.79 5.69 8.44
CA HIS A 132 -6.58 5.70 9.67
C HIS A 132 -6.05 6.65 10.74
N LEU A 133 -5.27 7.67 10.36
CA LEU A 133 -4.68 8.60 11.32
C LEU A 133 -5.77 9.38 12.06
N SER A 134 -5.52 9.77 13.30
CA SER A 134 -6.40 10.70 14.02
C SER A 134 -6.06 12.16 13.68
N HIS A 135 -4.79 12.41 13.38
CA HIS A 135 -4.27 13.71 13.01
C HIS A 135 -3.00 13.58 12.17
N ALA A 136 -2.79 14.52 11.25
CA ALA A 136 -1.59 14.62 10.42
C ALA A 136 -0.79 15.86 10.85
N SER A 137 0.47 15.66 11.26
CA SER A 137 1.39 16.72 11.71
C SER A 137 2.17 17.36 10.55
N VAL A 138 1.82 17.02 9.31
CA VAL A 138 2.52 17.45 8.09
C VAL A 138 1.50 17.87 7.03
N THR A 139 1.96 18.70 6.08
CA THR A 139 1.16 19.18 4.96
C THR A 139 1.82 18.83 3.62
N VAL A 140 1.04 18.84 2.54
CA VAL A 140 1.54 18.58 1.18
C VAL A 140 2.63 19.59 0.82
N GLY A 141 3.73 19.10 0.22
CA GLY A 141 4.89 19.89 -0.15
C GLY A 141 6.02 19.90 0.90
N MET A 142 5.73 19.44 2.12
CA MET A 142 6.75 19.36 3.18
C MET A 142 7.76 18.23 2.90
N ARG A 143 9.05 18.54 3.06
CA ARG A 143 10.12 17.52 3.08
C ARG A 143 10.30 17.01 4.50
N VAL A 144 10.41 15.69 4.66
CA VAL A 144 10.61 15.04 5.95
C VAL A 144 11.82 14.13 5.91
N ALA A 145 12.50 13.98 7.05
CA ALA A 145 13.55 13.00 7.23
C ALA A 145 12.94 11.65 7.64
N ALA A 146 13.72 10.57 7.59
CA ALA A 146 13.31 9.33 8.23
C ALA A 146 13.16 9.55 9.75
N GLY A 147 12.11 9.01 10.35
CA GLY A 147 11.82 9.18 11.78
C GLY A 147 11.11 10.49 12.15
N THR A 148 10.93 11.43 11.21
CA THR A 148 10.10 12.62 11.46
C THR A 148 8.67 12.19 11.77
N GLN A 149 8.11 12.67 12.88
CA GLN A 149 6.70 12.45 13.21
C GLN A 149 5.79 13.10 12.16
N ILE A 150 4.84 12.34 11.64
CA ILE A 150 3.93 12.77 10.58
C ILE A 150 2.46 12.76 10.99
N GLY A 151 2.15 12.21 12.17
CA GLY A 151 0.80 12.14 12.67
C GLY A 151 0.69 11.16 13.83
N PHE A 152 -0.55 10.76 14.08
CA PHE A 152 -0.87 9.89 15.20
C PHE A 152 -1.85 8.79 14.77
N VAL A 153 -1.68 7.61 15.37
CA VAL A 153 -2.63 6.50 15.23
C VAL A 153 -4.04 6.98 15.55
N GLY A 154 -5.01 6.53 14.78
CA GLY A 154 -6.42 6.84 14.97
C GLY A 154 -7.31 5.70 14.52
N SER A 155 -8.56 6.04 14.20
CA SER A 155 -9.56 5.09 13.70
C SER A 155 -10.49 5.76 12.67
N THR A 156 -9.94 6.65 11.83
CA THR A 156 -10.70 7.32 10.77
C THR A 156 -10.91 6.41 9.57
N GLY A 157 -11.94 6.69 8.75
CA GLY A 157 -12.27 5.86 7.58
C GLY A 157 -12.88 4.51 7.95
N ALA A 158 -12.58 3.48 7.16
CA ALA A 158 -13.08 2.13 7.36
C ALA A 158 -12.19 1.36 8.34
N SER A 159 -12.34 1.65 9.62
CA SER A 159 -11.58 1.04 10.72
C SER A 159 -12.52 0.43 11.76
N THR A 160 -12.15 -0.73 12.31
CA THR A 160 -12.90 -1.39 13.41
C THR A 160 -12.35 -1.06 14.80
N GLY A 161 -11.26 -0.30 14.87
CA GLY A 161 -10.62 0.13 16.13
C GLY A 161 -9.27 0.79 15.87
N PRO A 162 -8.65 1.44 16.87
CA PRO A 162 -7.41 2.18 16.66
C PRO A 162 -6.24 1.33 16.13
N HIS A 163 -5.71 1.71 14.95
CA HIS A 163 -4.53 1.09 14.34
C HIS A 163 -3.92 2.01 13.28
N LEU A 164 -2.65 1.77 12.93
CA LEU A 164 -2.05 2.32 11.71
C LEU A 164 -2.16 1.28 10.59
N HIS A 165 -2.79 1.65 9.48
CA HIS A 165 -2.65 0.92 8.22
C HIS A 165 -1.50 1.50 7.40
N PHE A 166 -0.51 0.66 7.10
CA PHE A 166 0.73 1.05 6.43
C PHE A 166 0.90 0.32 5.10
N GLU A 167 1.00 1.06 3.99
CA GLU A 167 1.31 0.47 2.69
C GLU A 167 2.67 0.95 2.18
N VAL A 168 3.37 0.07 1.47
CA VAL A 168 4.52 0.42 0.64
C VAL A 168 4.12 0.20 -0.81
N ARG A 169 4.37 1.20 -1.67
CA ARG A 169 4.02 1.17 -3.09
C ARG A 169 5.20 1.48 -3.97
N TRP A 170 5.50 0.61 -4.93
CA TRP A 170 6.57 0.83 -5.91
C TRP A 170 6.01 0.91 -7.34
N ARG A 171 6.19 2.06 -7.99
CA ARG A 171 5.64 2.38 -9.32
C ARG A 171 4.13 2.13 -9.40
N GLY A 172 3.44 2.40 -8.28
CA GLY A 172 1.99 2.23 -8.11
C GLY A 172 1.52 0.85 -7.65
N ALA A 173 2.36 -0.19 -7.70
CA ALA A 173 2.04 -1.52 -7.18
C ALA A 173 2.19 -1.53 -5.65
N ALA A 174 1.20 -2.05 -4.93
CA ALA A 174 1.38 -2.36 -3.50
C ALA A 174 2.32 -3.56 -3.34
N ILE A 175 3.27 -3.47 -2.42
CA ILE A 175 4.23 -4.54 -2.15
C ILE A 175 4.22 -4.86 -0.65
N ASP A 176 4.60 -6.08 -0.28
CA ASP A 176 4.64 -6.50 1.12
C ASP A 176 5.61 -5.60 1.92
N PRO A 177 5.11 -4.80 2.88
CA PRO A 177 5.95 -3.93 3.68
C PRO A 177 6.99 -4.66 4.54
N LEU A 178 6.69 -5.88 5.02
CA LEU A 178 7.54 -6.57 6.00
C LEU A 178 8.94 -6.86 5.46
N GLY A 179 9.07 -7.13 4.16
CA GLY A 179 10.38 -7.34 3.52
C GLY A 179 11.28 -6.10 3.54
N ALA A 180 10.68 -4.90 3.62
CA ALA A 180 11.39 -3.62 3.59
C ALA A 180 11.77 -3.09 4.98
N LEU A 181 11.00 -3.42 6.01
CA LEU A 181 11.14 -2.84 7.34
C LEU A 181 12.39 -3.34 8.08
N ARG A 182 13.17 -2.41 8.66
CA ARG A 182 14.36 -2.67 9.46
C ARG A 182 14.31 -1.85 10.75
N ARG A 183 14.66 -2.48 11.87
CA ARG A 183 14.82 -1.82 13.17
C ARG A 183 16.16 -1.10 13.22
#